data_AF-A0A848J2P1-F1
#
_entry.id   AF-A0A848J2P1-F1
#
_cell.length_a   1.000
_cell.length_b   1.000
_cell.length_c   1.000
_cell.angle_alpha   90.00
_cell.angle_beta   90.00
_cell.angle_gamma   90.00
#
_symmetry.space_group_name_H-M   'P 1'
#
loop_
_entity.id
_entity.type
_entity.pdbx_description
1 polymer ?
#
loop_
_entity_poly.entity_id
_entity_poly.type
_entity_poly.pdbx_seq_one_letter_code
_entity_poly.pdbx_strand_id
1 'polypeptide(L)'
;MKTTISLLTTLVFFLISCSQPEEKKAIDAVDPIKANDEILNNGNLNYADQIFADNYRDKGPTIIKEYANDMRNAFPDLKVSVENKVIDANTVAWVRHHTGTHSKPFRGFMPSGDKLEWESVIIAKLNDEGKVTEEWGASDIFQKLSEHSLNGTYQYLPPLEGYCVVNGKNFIWTTSNIETGVKLSEYGKMNQNGKETEFTIEYSNLPDRVGSTFTTRMKEPSGDTINWEFLNENKEVTGNGKALKVKN
;
A
#
# COMPACT_ATOMS: atom_id res chain seq x y z
N MET A 1 6.41 -62.70 -68.06
CA MET A 1 5.37 -63.34 -67.24
C MET A 1 5.83 -63.28 -65.79
N LYS A 2 5.20 -62.41 -64.96
CA LYS A 2 5.20 -62.36 -63.47
C LYS A 2 6.60 -62.43 -62.77
N THR A 3 7.04 -61.55 -61.87
CA THR A 3 6.37 -61.01 -60.68
C THR A 3 7.31 -59.97 -60.02
N THR A 4 6.70 -58.92 -59.51
CA THR A 4 7.07 -57.89 -58.52
C THR A 4 8.12 -58.27 -57.45
N ILE A 5 8.93 -57.31 -56.99
CA ILE A 5 9.01 -56.82 -55.58
C ILE A 5 9.70 -55.44 -55.59
N SER A 6 8.90 -54.42 -55.31
CA SER A 6 9.30 -53.04 -55.04
C SER A 6 9.52 -52.92 -53.53
N LEU A 7 10.74 -52.61 -53.09
CA LEU A 7 11.03 -52.31 -51.69
C LEU A 7 11.04 -50.78 -51.52
N LEU A 8 9.84 -50.21 -51.45
CA LEU A 8 9.65 -48.82 -51.05
C LEU A 8 9.59 -48.82 -49.52
N THR A 9 10.69 -48.45 -48.86
CA THR A 9 10.75 -48.17 -47.42
C THR A 9 9.98 -46.89 -47.14
N THR A 10 8.64 -47.00 -47.10
CA THR A 10 7.78 -45.96 -46.52
C THR A 10 8.04 -45.93 -45.02
N LEU A 11 8.88 -44.98 -44.63
CA LEU A 11 8.96 -44.44 -43.28
C LEU A 11 7.56 -43.92 -42.92
N VAL A 12 6.76 -44.74 -42.23
CA VAL A 12 5.52 -44.30 -41.62
C VAL A 12 5.92 -43.37 -40.47
N PHE A 13 6.09 -42.08 -40.78
CA PHE A 13 5.90 -41.04 -39.79
C PHE A 13 4.47 -41.21 -39.30
N PHE A 14 4.30 -41.94 -38.19
CA PHE A 14 3.15 -41.78 -37.33
C PHE A 14 3.16 -40.32 -36.92
N LEU A 15 2.47 -39.48 -37.68
CA LEU A 15 1.89 -38.26 -37.17
C LEU A 15 0.91 -38.73 -36.10
N ILE A 16 1.44 -39.04 -34.91
CA ILE A 16 0.79 -38.60 -33.69
C ILE A 16 0.83 -37.08 -33.82
N SER A 17 -0.10 -36.55 -34.61
CA SER A 17 -0.77 -35.34 -34.25
C SER A 17 -1.30 -35.66 -32.85
N CYS A 18 -0.46 -35.43 -31.84
CA CYS A 18 -0.94 -34.82 -30.63
C CYS A 18 -1.63 -33.57 -31.14
N SER A 19 -2.91 -33.71 -31.50
CA SER A 19 -3.85 -32.63 -31.37
C SER A 19 -3.57 -32.13 -29.96
N GLN A 20 -2.85 -31.02 -29.85
CA GLN A 20 -2.86 -30.27 -28.62
C GLN A 20 -4.35 -30.15 -28.30
N PRO A 21 -4.82 -30.70 -27.17
CA PRO A 21 -6.22 -30.61 -26.84
C PRO A 21 -6.57 -29.14 -26.94
N GLU A 22 -7.59 -28.87 -27.75
CA GLU A 22 -8.06 -27.55 -28.17
C GLU A 22 -7.57 -26.47 -27.23
N GLU A 23 -6.76 -25.56 -27.77
CA GLU A 23 -6.46 -24.24 -27.23
C GLU A 23 -7.80 -23.65 -26.75
N LYS A 24 -8.13 -23.94 -25.48
CA LYS A 24 -9.45 -23.72 -24.89
C LYS A 24 -9.65 -22.22 -25.05
N LYS A 25 -10.57 -21.87 -25.97
CA LYS A 25 -10.90 -20.51 -26.41
C LYS A 25 -10.38 -19.51 -25.41
N ALA A 26 -9.46 -18.64 -25.84
CA ALA A 26 -9.19 -17.39 -25.16
C ALA A 26 -10.54 -16.86 -24.70
N ILE A 27 -10.83 -17.06 -23.41
CA ILE A 27 -12.00 -16.49 -22.77
C ILE A 27 -11.84 -15.01 -23.08
N ASP A 28 -12.94 -14.32 -23.42
CA ASP A 28 -12.96 -12.85 -23.43
C ASP A 28 -12.66 -12.41 -21.99
N ALA A 29 -11.39 -12.47 -21.62
CA ALA A 29 -10.93 -12.37 -20.27
C ALA A 29 -11.19 -10.95 -19.82
N VAL A 30 -11.56 -10.79 -18.55
CA VAL A 30 -11.57 -9.49 -17.89
C VAL A 30 -10.31 -8.73 -18.30
N ASP A 31 -10.51 -7.58 -18.94
CA ASP A 31 -9.40 -6.69 -19.24
C ASP A 31 -9.12 -5.85 -17.99
N PRO A 32 -8.04 -6.13 -17.23
CA PRO A 32 -7.77 -5.42 -15.99
C PRO A 32 -7.50 -3.95 -16.22
N ILE A 33 -7.07 -3.55 -17.43
CA ILE A 33 -6.89 -2.14 -17.80
C ILE A 33 -8.24 -1.43 -17.77
N LYS A 34 -9.20 -1.92 -18.57
CA LYS A 34 -10.55 -1.35 -18.62
C LYS A 34 -11.27 -1.45 -17.27
N ALA A 35 -11.19 -2.59 -16.58
CA ALA A 35 -11.83 -2.77 -15.28
C ALA A 35 -11.29 -1.80 -14.23
N ASN A 36 -9.97 -1.57 -14.21
CA ASN A 36 -9.38 -0.55 -13.35
C ASN A 36 -9.85 0.86 -13.69
N ASP A 37 -9.85 1.21 -14.98
CA ASP A 37 -10.20 2.56 -15.40
C ASP A 37 -11.63 2.89 -15.03
N GLU A 38 -12.56 1.98 -15.30
CA GLU A 38 -13.97 2.13 -14.91
C GLU A 38 -14.15 2.23 -13.39
N ILE A 39 -13.60 1.29 -12.62
CA ILE A 39 -13.90 1.17 -11.19
C ILE A 39 -13.11 2.19 -10.35
N LEU A 40 -11.80 2.30 -10.56
CA LEU A 40 -10.90 3.10 -9.69
C LEU A 40 -10.69 4.51 -10.20
N ASN A 41 -10.48 4.73 -11.50
CA ASN A 41 -10.27 6.07 -12.04
C ASN A 41 -11.60 6.82 -12.20
N ASN A 42 -12.58 6.20 -12.88
CA ASN A 42 -13.85 6.83 -13.22
C ASN A 42 -14.91 6.71 -12.11
N GLY A 43 -14.74 5.77 -11.17
CA GLY A 43 -15.69 5.55 -10.08
C GLY A 43 -17.02 4.91 -10.55
N ASN A 44 -17.02 4.24 -11.70
CA ASN A 44 -18.16 3.47 -12.20
C ASN A 44 -18.27 2.15 -11.42
N LEU A 45 -18.77 2.23 -10.19
CA LEU A 45 -18.86 1.08 -9.29
C LEU A 45 -19.73 -0.05 -9.86
N ASN A 46 -20.73 0.27 -10.69
CA ASN A 46 -21.60 -0.73 -11.34
C ASN A 46 -20.85 -1.59 -12.37
N TYR A 47 -19.68 -1.15 -12.85
CA TYR A 47 -18.84 -1.97 -13.71
C TYR A 47 -18.38 -3.26 -12.99
N ALA A 48 -18.28 -3.24 -11.66
CA ALA A 48 -17.94 -4.43 -10.88
C ALA A 48 -18.94 -5.58 -11.08
N ASP A 49 -20.23 -5.30 -11.32
CA ASP A 49 -21.24 -6.35 -11.53
C ASP A 49 -21.06 -7.12 -12.86
N GLN A 50 -20.35 -6.50 -13.81
CA GLN A 50 -20.05 -7.11 -15.11
C GLN A 50 -18.83 -8.03 -15.03
N ILE A 51 -17.90 -7.73 -14.11
CA ILE A 51 -16.55 -8.29 -14.05
C ILE A 51 -16.43 -9.38 -12.98
N PHE A 52 -17.08 -9.19 -11.83
CA PHE A 52 -17.00 -10.10 -10.70
C PHE A 52 -18.21 -11.03 -10.69
N ALA A 53 -17.99 -12.30 -10.31
CA ALA A 53 -19.05 -13.27 -10.15
C ALA A 53 -19.91 -12.95 -8.92
N ASP A 54 -21.18 -13.37 -8.92
CA ASP A 54 -22.11 -13.15 -7.81
C ASP A 54 -21.61 -13.77 -6.50
N ASN A 55 -20.83 -14.85 -6.60
CA ASN A 55 -20.18 -15.53 -5.48
C ASN A 55 -18.72 -15.10 -5.27
N TYR A 56 -18.28 -13.95 -5.79
CA TYR A 56 -16.91 -13.46 -5.63
C TYR A 56 -16.51 -13.45 -4.13
N ARG A 57 -15.52 -14.26 -3.76
CA ARG A 57 -15.09 -14.50 -2.35
C ARG A 57 -16.27 -14.75 -1.38
N ASP A 58 -17.31 -15.43 -1.83
CA ASP A 58 -18.56 -15.70 -1.09
C ASP A 58 -19.32 -14.45 -0.62
N LYS A 59 -19.00 -13.27 -1.17
CA LYS A 59 -19.58 -11.96 -0.79
C LYS A 59 -20.10 -11.15 -1.97
N GLY A 60 -19.72 -11.52 -3.19
CA GLY A 60 -20.15 -10.87 -4.43
C GLY A 60 -19.46 -9.52 -4.69
N PRO A 61 -19.85 -8.82 -5.77
CA PRO A 61 -19.16 -7.62 -6.24
C PRO A 61 -19.18 -6.42 -5.28
N THR A 62 -20.09 -6.39 -4.30
CA THR A 62 -20.24 -5.27 -3.35
C THR A 62 -18.94 -4.93 -2.62
N ILE A 63 -18.13 -5.93 -2.26
CA ILE A 63 -16.87 -5.69 -1.54
C ILE A 63 -15.85 -4.89 -2.38
N ILE A 64 -15.89 -5.04 -3.70
CA ILE A 64 -15.04 -4.26 -4.62
C ILE A 64 -15.54 -2.83 -4.73
N LYS A 65 -16.87 -2.64 -4.77
CA LYS A 65 -17.49 -1.31 -4.81
C LYS A 65 -17.16 -0.51 -3.55
N GLU A 66 -17.26 -1.13 -2.38
CA GLU A 66 -16.91 -0.51 -1.09
C GLU A 66 -15.43 -0.13 -1.06
N TYR A 67 -14.52 -1.05 -1.43
CA TYR A 67 -13.10 -0.77 -1.50
C TYR A 67 -12.76 0.37 -2.44
N ALA A 68 -13.31 0.37 -3.66
CA ALA A 68 -13.09 1.42 -4.65
C ALA A 68 -13.61 2.77 -4.15
N ASN A 69 -14.81 2.79 -3.55
CA ASN A 69 -15.37 4.00 -2.96
C ASN A 69 -14.51 4.55 -1.82
N ASP A 70 -14.08 3.70 -0.89
CA ASP A 70 -13.18 4.08 0.22
C ASP A 70 -11.87 4.69 -0.30
N MET A 71 -11.24 4.02 -1.27
CA MET A 71 -9.97 4.46 -1.87
C MET A 71 -10.15 5.83 -2.55
N ARG A 72 -11.20 5.96 -3.37
CA ARG A 72 -11.51 7.21 -4.07
C ARG A 72 -11.88 8.36 -3.14
N ASN A 73 -12.49 8.07 -1.99
CA ASN A 73 -12.82 9.07 -0.99
C ASN A 73 -11.56 9.56 -0.26
N ALA A 74 -10.66 8.64 0.10
CA ALA A 74 -9.37 8.95 0.71
C ALA A 74 -8.41 9.71 -0.22
N PHE A 75 -8.45 9.36 -1.51
CA PHE A 75 -7.62 9.92 -2.58
C PHE A 75 -8.51 10.48 -3.71
N PRO A 76 -9.03 11.72 -3.58
CA PRO A 76 -9.95 12.31 -4.56
C PRO A 76 -9.35 12.44 -5.97
N ASP A 77 -8.03 12.63 -6.05
CA ASP A 77 -7.21 12.73 -7.25
C ASP A 77 -6.53 11.40 -7.65
N LEU A 78 -7.03 10.27 -7.15
CA LEU A 78 -6.54 8.93 -7.45
C LEU A 78 -6.38 8.73 -8.97
N LYS A 79 -5.20 8.25 -9.37
CA LYS A 79 -4.93 7.72 -10.70
C LYS A 79 -4.29 6.36 -10.56
N VAL A 80 -4.75 5.41 -11.37
CA VAL A 80 -4.25 4.04 -11.40
C VAL A 80 -3.92 3.67 -12.84
N SER A 81 -2.69 3.24 -13.09
CA SER A 81 -2.28 2.57 -14.32
C SER A 81 -2.11 1.08 -14.07
N VAL A 82 -2.28 0.28 -15.13
CA VAL A 82 -2.01 -1.15 -15.11
C VAL A 82 -0.81 -1.42 -16.00
N GLU A 83 0.15 -2.14 -15.46
CA GLU A 83 1.36 -2.58 -16.14
C GLU A 83 1.49 -4.10 -16.05
N ASN A 84 2.28 -4.70 -16.94
CA ASN A 84 2.70 -6.10 -16.87
C ASN A 84 1.53 -7.09 -16.62
N LYS A 85 0.63 -7.22 -17.61
CA LYS A 85 -0.45 -8.21 -17.59
C LYS A 85 0.01 -9.57 -18.12
N VAL A 86 -0.30 -10.63 -17.37
CA VAL A 86 -0.10 -12.01 -17.79
C VAL A 86 -1.43 -12.75 -17.70
N ILE A 87 -1.77 -13.53 -18.73
CA ILE A 87 -2.95 -14.39 -18.76
C ILE A 87 -2.46 -15.81 -18.94
N ASP A 88 -2.89 -16.70 -18.05
CA ASP A 88 -2.62 -18.13 -18.14
C ASP A 88 -3.91 -18.91 -17.82
N ALA A 89 -4.43 -19.62 -18.81
CA ALA A 89 -5.70 -20.35 -18.75
C ALA A 89 -6.86 -19.51 -18.16
N ASN A 90 -7.23 -19.77 -16.90
CA ASN A 90 -8.30 -19.08 -16.18
C ASN A 90 -7.77 -18.12 -15.10
N THR A 91 -6.51 -17.70 -15.18
CA THR A 91 -5.89 -16.79 -14.23
C THR A 91 -5.35 -15.57 -14.96
N VAL A 92 -5.57 -14.38 -14.39
CA VAL A 92 -5.03 -13.11 -14.89
C VAL A 92 -4.24 -12.45 -13.78
N ALA A 93 -2.99 -12.09 -14.05
CA ALA A 93 -2.15 -11.36 -13.12
C ALA A 93 -1.76 -10.00 -13.72
N TRP A 94 -1.68 -8.96 -12.89
CA TRP A 94 -1.24 -7.63 -13.33
C TRP A 94 -0.64 -6.84 -12.16
N VAL A 95 0.17 -5.84 -12.52
CA VAL A 95 0.69 -4.83 -11.59
C VAL A 95 -0.12 -3.54 -11.77
N ARG A 96 -0.43 -2.87 -10.66
CA ARG A 96 -1.02 -1.54 -10.65
C ARG A 96 -0.02 -0.55 -10.07
N HIS A 97 0.14 0.58 -10.73
CA HIS A 97 0.80 1.75 -10.16
C HIS A 97 -0.25 2.81 -9.85
N HIS A 98 -0.19 3.41 -8.67
CA HIS A 98 -1.19 4.35 -8.18
C HIS A 98 -0.52 5.62 -7.74
N THR A 99 -1.21 6.74 -7.95
CA THR A 99 -0.83 8.03 -7.40
C THR A 99 -2.07 8.71 -6.81
N GLY A 100 -1.92 9.43 -5.70
CA GLY A 100 -3.01 10.23 -5.14
C GLY A 100 -2.62 10.97 -3.88
N THR A 101 -3.39 12.00 -3.53
CA THR A 101 -3.22 12.81 -2.32
C THR A 101 -4.08 12.26 -1.19
N HIS A 102 -3.44 11.86 -0.08
CA HIS A 102 -4.13 11.31 1.08
C HIS A 102 -4.82 12.42 1.89
N SER A 103 -6.06 12.73 1.53
CA SER A 103 -6.79 13.90 2.03
C SER A 103 -7.87 13.59 3.06
N LYS A 104 -8.27 12.31 3.18
CA LYS A 104 -9.24 11.84 4.17
C LYS A 104 -8.81 10.51 4.78
N PRO A 105 -9.36 10.12 5.95
CA PRO A 105 -8.98 8.89 6.61
C PRO A 105 -9.13 7.66 5.71
N PHE A 106 -8.15 6.76 5.76
CA PHE A 106 -8.19 5.50 5.03
C PHE A 106 -7.74 4.36 5.92
N ARG A 107 -8.64 3.38 6.17
CA ARG A 107 -8.30 2.13 6.88
C ARG A 107 -7.55 2.34 8.21
N GLY A 108 -7.92 3.36 8.97
CA GLY A 108 -7.33 3.70 10.27
C GLY A 108 -6.17 4.71 10.23
N PHE A 109 -5.71 5.12 9.04
CA PHE A 109 -4.72 6.18 8.88
C PHE A 109 -5.42 7.54 8.72
N MET A 110 -4.95 8.54 9.46
CA MET A 110 -5.44 9.92 9.36
C MET A 110 -4.81 10.62 8.14
N PRO A 111 -5.51 11.58 7.52
CA PRO A 111 -5.04 12.25 6.31
C PRO A 111 -3.69 12.92 6.55
N SER A 112 -2.69 12.54 5.76
CA SER A 112 -1.35 13.14 5.83
C SER A 112 -1.25 14.42 5.00
N GLY A 113 -2.12 14.61 4.00
CA GLY A 113 -2.03 15.68 3.02
C GLY A 113 -0.96 15.47 1.95
N ASP A 114 -0.17 14.39 2.05
CA ASP A 114 0.90 14.09 1.11
C ASP A 114 0.36 13.44 -0.17
N LYS A 115 1.03 13.73 -1.29
CA LYS A 115 0.90 12.94 -2.51
C LYS A 115 1.71 11.66 -2.35
N LEU A 116 1.04 10.52 -2.45
CA LEU A 116 1.61 9.19 -2.34
C LEU A 116 1.65 8.52 -3.71
N GLU A 117 2.66 7.66 -3.88
CA GLU A 117 2.79 6.73 -4.99
C GLU A 117 3.01 5.33 -4.42
N TRP A 118 2.25 4.35 -4.93
CA TRP A 118 2.26 2.99 -4.40
C TRP A 118 1.90 1.96 -5.47
N GLU A 119 2.30 0.72 -5.25
CA GLU A 119 2.10 -0.38 -6.17
C GLU A 119 1.20 -1.47 -5.58
N SER A 120 0.55 -2.23 -6.45
CA SER A 120 -0.06 -3.50 -6.06
C SER A 120 0.09 -4.55 -7.14
N VAL A 121 0.18 -5.80 -6.72
CA VAL A 121 0.14 -6.98 -7.60
C VAL A 121 -1.17 -7.70 -7.32
N ILE A 122 -1.90 -8.05 -8.38
CA ILE A 122 -3.15 -8.79 -8.29
C ILE A 122 -3.03 -10.04 -9.15
N ILE A 123 -3.58 -11.14 -8.64
CA ILE A 123 -3.80 -12.40 -9.34
C ILE A 123 -5.28 -12.72 -9.18
N ALA A 124 -6.02 -12.80 -10.28
CA ALA A 124 -7.45 -13.09 -10.29
C ALA A 124 -7.73 -14.42 -10.98
N LYS A 125 -8.61 -15.22 -10.38
CA LYS A 125 -9.13 -16.47 -10.95
C LYS A 125 -10.50 -16.22 -11.59
N LEU A 126 -10.66 -16.75 -12.80
CA LEU A 126 -11.86 -16.63 -13.62
C LEU A 126 -12.66 -17.95 -13.66
N ASN A 127 -13.98 -17.84 -13.77
CA ASN A 127 -14.87 -18.95 -14.12
C ASN A 127 -14.94 -19.13 -15.65
N ASP A 128 -15.70 -20.14 -16.11
CA ASP A 128 -15.88 -20.40 -17.55
C ASP A 128 -16.65 -19.28 -18.30
N GLU A 129 -17.37 -18.42 -17.57
CA GLU A 129 -18.02 -17.21 -18.13
C GLU A 129 -17.06 -16.01 -18.21
N GLY A 130 -15.80 -16.17 -17.76
CA GLY A 130 -14.79 -15.13 -17.72
C GLY A 130 -14.91 -14.15 -16.56
N LYS A 131 -15.80 -14.37 -15.59
CA LYS A 131 -15.94 -13.52 -14.39
C LYS A 131 -14.96 -13.89 -13.29
N VAL A 132 -14.50 -12.89 -12.53
CA VAL A 132 -13.60 -13.07 -11.38
C VAL A 132 -14.36 -13.71 -10.23
N THR A 133 -13.92 -14.90 -9.78
CA THR A 133 -14.49 -15.59 -8.61
C THR A 133 -13.67 -15.36 -7.34
N GLU A 134 -12.37 -15.13 -7.48
CA GLU A 134 -11.46 -14.85 -6.38
C GLU A 134 -10.27 -14.04 -6.90
N GLU A 135 -9.72 -13.16 -6.06
CA GLU A 135 -8.44 -12.51 -6.31
C GLU A 135 -7.52 -12.64 -5.11
N TRP A 136 -6.22 -12.56 -5.31
CA TRP A 136 -5.19 -12.41 -4.29
C TRP A 136 -4.31 -11.24 -4.68
N GLY A 137 -3.81 -10.49 -3.70
CA GLY A 137 -2.93 -9.39 -4.02
C GLY A 137 -2.14 -8.89 -2.83
N ALA A 138 -1.08 -8.16 -3.16
CA ALA A 138 -0.23 -7.45 -2.22
C ALA A 138 -0.11 -5.99 -2.65
N SER A 139 -0.04 -5.08 -1.68
CA SER A 139 0.17 -3.66 -1.93
C SER A 139 1.01 -3.06 -0.82
N ASP A 140 1.86 -2.10 -1.17
CA ASP A 140 2.67 -1.33 -0.22
C ASP A 140 1.95 -0.07 0.31
N ILE A 141 0.65 0.14 -0.01
CA ILE A 141 -0.12 1.30 0.43
C ILE A 141 -0.05 1.55 1.95
N PHE A 142 -0.14 0.50 2.78
CA PHE A 142 -0.07 0.66 4.23
C PHE A 142 1.30 1.07 4.72
N GLN A 143 2.36 0.62 4.05
CA GLN A 143 3.72 1.09 4.31
C GLN A 143 3.82 2.58 3.97
N LYS A 144 3.35 3.01 2.79
CA LYS A 144 3.35 4.42 2.38
C LYS A 144 2.54 5.30 3.35
N LEU A 145 1.36 4.84 3.75
CA LEU A 145 0.53 5.56 4.72
C LEU A 145 1.22 5.71 6.08
N SER A 146 1.88 4.67 6.58
CA SER A 146 2.63 4.74 7.84
C SER A 146 3.81 5.70 7.73
N GLU A 147 4.65 5.54 6.70
CA GLU A 147 5.83 6.38 6.46
C GLU A 147 5.51 7.88 6.41
N HIS A 148 4.32 8.23 5.92
CA HIS A 148 3.88 9.62 5.76
C HIS A 148 2.91 10.09 6.86
N SER A 149 2.47 9.23 7.77
CA SER A 149 1.44 9.58 8.77
C SER A 149 1.87 10.69 9.72
N LEU A 150 3.17 10.79 9.98
CA LEU A 150 3.77 11.77 10.88
C LEU A 150 4.44 12.94 10.14
N ASN A 151 4.39 13.01 8.81
CA ASN A 151 4.97 14.16 8.10
C ASN A 151 4.31 15.47 8.52
N GLY A 152 5.12 16.51 8.68
CA GLY A 152 4.64 17.84 8.99
C GLY A 152 5.50 18.60 9.98
N THR A 153 5.01 19.77 10.37
CA THR A 153 5.60 20.63 11.40
C THR A 153 4.73 20.61 12.64
N TYR A 154 5.36 20.39 13.79
CA TYR A 154 4.72 20.28 15.09
C TYR A 154 5.24 21.35 16.03
N GLN A 155 4.33 22.02 16.73
CA GLN A 155 4.68 22.88 17.85
C GLN A 155 4.49 22.10 19.15
N TYR A 156 5.59 21.87 19.86
CA TYR A 156 5.58 21.20 21.14
C TYR A 156 5.12 22.18 22.23
N LEU A 157 4.25 21.68 23.13
CA LEU A 157 3.65 22.44 24.21
C LEU A 157 4.36 22.12 25.54
N PRO A 158 4.35 23.05 26.52
CA PRO A 158 4.95 22.85 27.83
C PRO A 158 4.68 21.47 28.47
N PRO A 159 5.66 20.90 29.19
CA PRO A 159 6.90 21.53 29.64
C PRO A 159 8.08 21.47 28.64
N LEU A 160 7.98 20.67 27.58
CA LEU A 160 8.95 20.64 26.48
C LEU A 160 8.40 21.48 25.33
N GLU A 161 8.82 22.73 25.19
CA GLU A 161 8.32 23.63 24.14
C GLU A 161 9.27 23.70 22.95
N GLY A 162 8.76 24.02 21.76
CA GLY A 162 9.58 24.21 20.57
C GLY A 162 8.95 23.65 19.31
N TYR A 163 9.77 23.27 18.34
CA TYR A 163 9.30 22.78 17.06
C TYR A 163 9.96 21.45 16.68
N CYS A 164 9.16 20.59 16.04
CA CYS A 164 9.61 19.42 15.31
C CYS A 164 9.23 19.57 13.84
N VAL A 165 10.12 19.20 12.95
CA VAL A 165 9.78 18.96 11.54
C VAL A 165 10.07 17.50 11.24
N VAL A 166 9.09 16.83 10.66
CA VAL A 166 9.18 15.43 10.24
C VAL A 166 9.00 15.35 8.73
N ASN A 167 9.91 14.65 8.07
CA ASN A 167 9.87 14.40 6.63
C ASN A 167 10.34 12.97 6.31
N GLY A 168 9.39 12.10 5.98
CA GLY A 168 9.57 10.67 5.79
C GLY A 168 10.10 10.04 7.07
N LYS A 169 11.32 9.51 7.00
CA LYS A 169 11.99 8.90 8.16
C LYS A 169 12.88 9.86 8.92
N ASN A 170 12.93 11.14 8.56
CA ASN A 170 13.83 12.10 9.19
C ASN A 170 13.05 13.05 10.09
N PHE A 171 13.66 13.46 11.19
CA PHE A 171 13.13 14.52 12.04
C PHE A 171 14.21 15.55 12.39
N ILE A 172 13.78 16.77 12.67
CA ILE A 172 14.58 17.83 13.30
C ILE A 172 13.80 18.36 14.49
N TRP A 173 14.41 18.33 15.68
CA TRP A 173 13.89 18.95 16.89
C TRP A 173 14.67 20.19 17.26
N THR A 174 13.94 21.23 17.64
CA THR A 174 14.47 22.41 18.33
C THR A 174 13.55 22.69 19.51
N THR A 175 13.94 22.21 20.69
CA THR A 175 13.09 22.24 21.89
C THR A 175 13.82 22.82 23.09
N SER A 176 13.06 23.39 24.04
CA SER A 176 13.53 23.82 25.34
C SER A 176 12.65 23.21 26.41
N ASN A 177 13.24 22.72 27.50
CA ASN A 177 12.48 22.37 28.69
C ASN A 177 12.35 23.61 29.56
N ILE A 178 11.11 24.05 29.85
CA ILE A 178 10.87 25.30 30.59
C ILE A 178 11.26 25.20 32.07
N GLU A 179 11.30 23.99 32.63
CA GLU A 179 11.62 23.76 34.04
C GLU A 179 13.13 23.72 34.27
N THR A 180 13.86 23.07 33.36
CA THR A 180 15.32 22.91 33.48
C THR A 180 16.13 23.92 32.68
N GLY A 181 15.51 24.62 31.73
CA GLY A 181 16.17 25.54 30.79
C GLY A 181 17.03 24.85 29.73
N VAL A 182 17.06 23.51 29.70
CA VAL A 182 17.86 22.74 28.72
C VAL A 182 17.29 22.94 27.32
N LYS A 183 18.16 23.34 26.39
CA LYS A 183 17.84 23.51 24.97
C LYS A 183 18.45 22.37 24.16
N LEU A 184 17.62 21.71 23.37
CA LEU A 184 17.98 20.61 22.49
C LEU A 184 17.80 21.03 21.04
N SER A 185 18.79 20.72 20.22
CA SER A 185 18.74 20.81 18.75
C SER A 185 19.24 19.49 18.21
N GLU A 186 18.32 18.69 17.67
CA GLU A 186 18.57 17.30 17.32
C GLU A 186 18.10 17.00 15.91
N TYR A 187 18.81 16.11 15.24
CA TYR A 187 18.39 15.53 13.97
C TYR A 187 18.61 14.03 14.03
N GLY A 188 17.75 13.29 13.35
CA GLY A 188 17.89 11.85 13.30
C GLY A 188 16.87 11.16 12.44
N LYS A 189 16.80 9.85 12.63
CA LYS A 189 15.89 8.96 11.93
C LYS A 189 14.82 8.41 12.84
N MET A 190 13.67 8.09 12.25
CA MET A 190 12.59 7.43 12.94
C MET A 190 12.03 6.26 12.13
N ASN A 191 11.59 5.24 12.85
CA ASN A 191 10.89 4.09 12.30
C ASN A 191 9.58 3.92 13.06
N GLN A 192 8.46 4.09 12.36
CA GLN A 192 7.14 3.90 12.93
C GLN A 192 6.67 2.46 12.74
N ASN A 193 6.10 1.88 13.80
CA ASN A 193 5.41 0.60 13.76
C ASN A 193 4.07 0.74 14.50
N GLY A 194 3.00 0.94 13.74
CA GLY A 194 1.67 1.23 14.29
C GLY A 194 1.67 2.52 15.10
N LYS A 195 1.34 2.42 16.40
CA LYS A 195 1.33 3.58 17.32
C LYS A 195 2.71 3.88 17.92
N GLU A 196 3.67 2.97 17.83
CA GLU A 196 5.02 3.16 18.38
C GLU A 196 5.95 3.75 17.32
N THR A 197 6.86 4.64 17.72
CA THR A 197 7.88 5.22 16.84
C THR A 197 9.20 5.22 17.58
N GLU A 198 10.17 4.50 17.03
CA GLU A 198 11.55 4.50 17.51
C GLU A 198 12.30 5.64 16.82
N PHE A 199 13.09 6.39 17.60
CA PHE A 199 13.94 7.47 17.15
C PHE A 199 15.40 7.12 17.39
N THR A 200 16.27 7.49 16.45
CA THR A 200 17.72 7.41 16.57
C THR A 200 18.30 8.80 16.36
N ILE A 201 19.04 9.31 17.34
CA ILE A 201 19.68 10.62 17.26
C ILE A 201 20.99 10.51 16.45
N GLU A 202 21.05 11.14 15.28
CA GLU A 202 22.27 11.20 14.45
C GLU A 202 23.07 12.48 14.72
N TYR A 203 22.42 13.54 15.21
CA TYR A 203 23.03 14.80 15.62
C TYR A 203 22.33 15.35 16.85
N SER A 204 23.10 15.92 17.78
CA SER A 204 22.60 16.69 18.93
C SER A 204 23.61 17.77 19.32
N ASN A 205 23.12 18.91 19.81
CA ASN A 205 23.95 19.91 20.49
C ASN A 205 24.44 19.45 21.88
N LEU A 206 23.96 18.31 22.39
CA LEU A 206 24.50 17.60 23.55
C LEU A 206 25.19 16.32 23.07
N PRO A 207 26.54 16.26 23.04
CA PRO A 207 27.28 15.16 22.40
C PRO A 207 26.92 13.76 22.92
N ASP A 208 26.65 13.62 24.22
CA ASP A 208 26.34 12.33 24.86
C ASP A 208 25.03 11.70 24.35
N ARG A 209 24.20 12.45 23.64
CA ARG A 209 22.95 11.97 23.05
C ARG A 209 23.11 11.39 21.64
N VAL A 210 24.22 11.67 20.96
CA VAL A 210 24.46 11.15 19.61
C VAL A 210 24.57 9.63 19.65
N GLY A 211 23.80 8.94 18.79
CA GLY A 211 23.71 7.49 18.76
C GLY A 211 22.69 6.88 19.73
N SER A 212 22.08 7.70 20.61
CA SER A 212 21.02 7.22 21.49
C SER A 212 19.74 6.91 20.72
N THR A 213 18.97 5.96 21.26
CA THR A 213 17.64 5.62 20.76
C THR A 213 16.61 5.77 21.86
N PHE A 214 15.37 6.07 21.47
CA PHE A 214 14.23 6.02 22.36
C PHE A 214 12.95 5.79 21.58
N THR A 215 11.91 5.34 22.27
CA THR A 215 10.63 5.04 21.65
C THR A 215 9.56 5.95 22.20
N THR A 216 8.66 6.40 21.32
CA THR A 216 7.42 7.05 21.71
C THR A 216 6.22 6.21 21.30
N ARG A 217 5.09 6.38 21.98
CA ARG A 217 3.81 5.79 21.61
C ARG A 217 2.76 6.89 21.48
N MET A 218 2.22 7.05 20.28
CA MET A 218 1.15 7.99 20.01
C MET A 218 -0.16 7.53 20.67
N LYS A 219 -0.78 8.41 21.45
CA LYS A 219 -2.17 8.26 21.91
C LYS A 219 -3.10 8.74 20.80
N GLU A 220 -4.38 8.36 20.88
CA GLU A 220 -5.35 8.81 19.88
C GLU A 220 -5.31 10.34 19.73
N PRO A 221 -5.11 10.85 18.50
CA PRO A 221 -5.06 12.28 18.27
C PRO A 221 -6.42 12.91 18.59
N SER A 222 -6.39 14.12 19.14
CA SER A 222 -7.59 14.91 19.43
C SER A 222 -7.55 16.18 18.59
N GLY A 223 -8.20 16.14 17.42
CA GLY A 223 -8.05 17.16 16.39
C GLY A 223 -6.59 17.28 15.94
N ASP A 224 -6.05 18.49 15.93
CA ASP A 224 -4.65 18.78 15.58
C ASP A 224 -3.67 18.50 16.72
N THR A 225 -4.16 18.10 17.89
CA THR A 225 -3.32 17.79 19.05
C THR A 225 -2.91 16.33 19.04
N ILE A 226 -1.60 16.09 19.08
CA ILE A 226 -1.01 14.77 19.25
C ILE A 226 -0.45 14.68 20.67
N ASN A 227 -0.83 13.60 21.37
CA ASN A 227 -0.25 13.24 22.66
C ASN A 227 0.56 11.96 22.48
N TRP A 228 1.69 11.85 23.15
CA TRP A 228 2.48 10.62 23.15
C TRP A 228 3.06 10.31 24.52
N GLU A 229 3.47 9.05 24.68
CA GLU A 229 4.20 8.52 25.83
C GLU A 229 5.65 8.27 25.40
N PHE A 230 6.62 8.66 26.21
CA PHE A 230 7.98 8.17 26.09
C PHE A 230 8.07 6.81 26.77
N LEU A 231 8.75 5.86 26.13
CA LEU A 231 8.91 4.50 26.60
C LEU A 231 10.38 4.19 26.89
N ASN A 232 10.64 3.42 27.95
CA ASN A 232 11.93 2.77 28.15
C ASN A 232 12.05 1.47 27.33
N GLU A 233 13.21 0.80 27.45
CA GLU A 233 13.49 -0.48 26.79
C GLU A 233 12.49 -1.60 27.17
N ASN A 234 11.89 -1.53 28.38
CA ASN A 234 10.87 -2.47 28.86
C ASN A 234 9.44 -2.09 28.43
N LYS A 235 9.29 -1.07 27.57
CA LYS A 235 8.01 -0.49 27.12
C LYS A 235 7.14 0.15 28.22
N GLU A 236 7.75 0.49 29.36
CA GLU A 236 7.10 1.22 30.43
C GLU A 236 7.13 2.73 30.15
N VAL A 237 6.07 3.44 30.55
CA VAL A 237 5.94 4.88 30.32
C VAL A 237 6.88 5.65 31.24
N THR A 238 7.79 6.42 30.67
CA THR A 238 8.76 7.28 31.41
C THR A 238 8.41 8.76 31.35
N GLY A 239 7.50 9.15 30.46
CA GLY A 239 7.08 10.54 30.32
C GLY A 239 5.94 10.69 29.34
N ASN A 240 5.37 11.89 29.27
CA ASN A 240 4.34 12.25 28.30
C ASN A 240 4.77 13.52 27.55
N GLY A 241 4.34 13.65 26.31
CA GLY A 241 4.51 14.87 25.53
C GLY A 241 3.25 15.20 24.75
N LYS A 242 3.20 16.46 24.30
CA LYS A 242 2.06 17.02 23.59
C LYS A 242 2.57 18.00 22.53
N ALA A 243 2.05 17.88 21.31
CA ALA A 243 2.25 18.88 20.28
C ALA A 243 0.97 19.17 19.51
N LEU A 244 0.94 20.34 18.88
CA LEU A 244 0.00 20.72 17.85
C LEU A 244 0.64 20.47 16.48
N LYS A 245 -0.04 19.78 15.58
CA LYS A 245 0.35 19.72 14.17
C LYS A 245 -0.02 21.06 13.52
N VAL A 246 0.97 21.85 13.15
CA VAL A 246 0.79 23.22 12.62
C VAL A 246 0.68 23.20 11.10
N LYS A 247 1.33 22.23 10.45
CA LYS A 247 1.35 22.12 8.99
C LYS A 247 1.65 20.68 8.54
N ASN A 248 1.07 20.28 7.41
CA ASN A 248 1.54 19.13 6.62
C ASN A 248 2.72 19.57 5.73
#